data_AF-W2UJY4-F1
#
_entry.id   AF-W2UJY4-F1
#
_cell.length_a   1.000
_cell.length_b   1.000
_cell.length_c   1.000
_cell.angle_alpha   90.00
_cell.angle_beta   90.00
_cell.angle_gamma   90.00
#
_symmetry.space_group_name_H-M   'P 1'
#
loop_
_entity.id
_entity.type
_entity.pdbx_description
1 polymer ?
#
loop_
_entity_poly.entity_id
_entity_poly.type
_entity_poly.pdbx_seq_one_letter_code
_entity_poly.pdbx_strand_id
1 'polypeptide(L)' 'MLATGKFTNARMVKVLVEEEMGGTTYSVQYLTDSKDTLERYYQEDAERLRLEAMKLFADKFVAFRTELEIISEH' A
#
# COMPACT_ATOMS: atom_id res chain seq x y z
N MET A 1 7.64 -0.11 2.97
CA MET A 1 6.67 0.97 3.28
C MET A 1 7.09 1.73 4.52
N LEU A 2 6.83 1.27 5.76
CA LEU A 2 7.26 2.03 6.96
C LEU A 2 8.78 2.27 7.05
N ALA A 3 9.58 1.28 6.66
CA ALA A 3 11.05 1.38 6.66
C ALA A 3 11.61 2.47 5.72
N THR A 4 10.81 3.06 4.82
CA THR A 4 11.27 4.20 4.00
C THR A 4 11.32 5.51 4.79
N GLY A 5 10.73 5.55 6.00
CA GLY A 5 10.59 6.75 6.81
C GLY A 5 9.57 7.76 6.28
N LYS A 6 8.88 7.45 5.18
CA LYS A 6 7.89 8.33 4.53
C LYS A 6 6.45 8.09 5.02
N PHE A 7 6.24 7.06 5.83
CA PHE A 7 4.94 6.73 6.38
C PHE A 7 5.05 6.49 7.88
N THR A 8 4.14 7.04 8.65
CA THR A 8 4.14 7.01 10.12
C THR A 8 3.25 5.90 10.69
N ASN A 9 2.27 5.43 9.91
CA ASN A 9 1.33 4.40 10.32
C ASN A 9 1.04 3.43 9.17
N ALA A 10 0.68 2.19 9.51
CA ALA A 10 0.18 1.17 8.60
C ALA A 10 -1.03 0.47 9.23
N ARG A 11 -2.17 0.49 8.53
CA ARG A 11 -3.38 -0.23 8.92
C ARG A 11 -3.70 -1.28 7.86
N MET A 12 -3.67 -2.55 8.25
CA MET A 12 -4.04 -3.67 7.37
C MET A 12 -5.38 -4.24 7.82
N VAL A 13 -6.31 -4.34 6.89
CA VAL A 13 -7.65 -4.93 7.11
C VAL A 13 -7.93 -5.96 6.03
N LYS A 14 -8.65 -7.03 6.40
CA LYS A 14 -9.08 -8.08 5.47
C LYS A 14 -10.48 -7.74 4.94
N VAL A 15 -10.68 -7.87 3.64
CA VAL A 15 -12.02 -7.85 3.03
C VAL A 15 -12.70 -9.17 3.39
N LEU A 16 -13.88 -9.09 4.02
CA LEU A 16 -14.61 -10.26 4.51
C LEU A 16 -15.50 -10.94 3.45
N VAL A 17 -15.66 -10.31 2.29
CA VAL A 17 -16.39 -10.91 1.17
C VAL A 17 -15.61 -12.12 0.68
N GLU A 18 -16.30 -13.26 0.59
CA GLU A 18 -15.75 -14.47 -0.01
C GLU A 18 -15.70 -14.30 -1.53
N GLU A 19 -14.50 -14.39 -2.09
CA GLU A 19 -14.31 -14.29 -3.53
C GLU A 19 -14.59 -15.64 -4.19
N GLU A 20 -15.49 -15.67 -5.17
CA GLU A 20 -15.91 -16.90 -5.89
C GLU A 20 -14.74 -17.67 -6.52
N MET A 21 -13.64 -16.98 -6.86
CA MET A 21 -12.45 -17.57 -7.48
C MET A 21 -11.33 -17.93 -6.49
N GLY A 22 -11.56 -17.84 -5.17
CA GLY A 22 -10.62 -18.32 -4.16
C GLY A 22 -9.46 -17.38 -3.80
N GLY A 23 -9.69 -16.06 -3.83
CA GLY A 23 -8.73 -15.03 -3.40
C GLY A 23 -8.93 -14.55 -1.95
N THR A 24 -7.90 -13.94 -1.37
CA THR A 24 -8.05 -13.13 -0.15
C THR A 24 -7.58 -11.71 -0.45
N THR A 25 -8.50 -10.76 -0.33
CA THR A 25 -8.19 -9.34 -0.51
C THR A 25 -7.92 -8.65 0.83
N TYR A 26 -6.88 -7.82 0.83
CA TYR A 26 -6.54 -6.95 1.95
C TYR A 26 -6.53 -5.49 1.48
N SER A 27 -6.99 -4.59 2.35
CA SER A 27 -6.71 -3.17 2.23
C SER A 27 -5.61 -2.80 3.21
N VAL A 28 -4.56 -2.16 2.72
CA VAL A 28 -3.45 -1.67 3.53
C VAL A 28 -3.31 -0.17 3.32
N GLN A 29 -3.54 0.59 4.38
CA GLN A 29 -3.43 2.05 4.36
C GLN A 29 -2.12 2.45 5.02
N TYR A 30 -1.40 3.39 4.39
CA TYR A 30 -0.18 3.98 4.93
C TYR A 30 -0.37 5.49 5.06
N LEU A 31 -0.12 6.02 6.25
CA LEU A 31 -0.28 7.44 6.53
C LEU A 31 1.03 8.20 6.32
N THR A 32 0.99 9.28 5.55
CA THR A 32 2.08 10.24 5.37
C THR A 32 1.68 11.60 5.97
N ASP A 33 2.65 12.43 6.30
CA ASP A 33 2.43 13.76 6.88
C ASP A 33 2.00 14.83 5.87
N SER A 34 2.35 14.62 4.60
CA SER A 34 2.20 15.61 3.54
C SER A 34 2.19 14.96 2.17
N LYS A 35 1.64 15.72 1.20
CA LYS A 35 1.71 15.36 -0.23
C LYS A 35 3.15 15.35 -0.74
N ASP A 36 3.99 16.28 -0.29
CA ASP A 36 5.41 16.32 -0.67
C ASP A 36 6.15 15.04 -0.25
N THR A 37 5.89 14.53 0.96
CA THR A 37 6.47 13.25 1.40
C THR A 37 5.97 12.06 0.56
N LEU A 38 4.70 12.07 0.14
CA LEU A 38 4.15 11.06 -0.78
C LEU A 38 4.82 11.14 -2.16
N GLU A 39 5.06 12.34 -2.67
CA GLU A 39 5.76 12.55 -3.94
C GLU A 39 7.20 12.02 -3.88
N ARG A 40 7.93 12.28 -2.78
CA ARG A 40 9.25 11.67 -2.55
C ARG A 40 9.18 10.15 -2.55
N TYR A 41 8.14 9.54 -1.99
CA TYR A 41 7.97 8.08 -2.01
C TYR A 41 7.86 7.55 -3.44
N TYR A 42 7.09 8.23 -4.30
CA TYR A 42 6.98 7.83 -5.70
C TYR A 42 8.31 7.91 -6.44
N GLN A 43 9.08 8.96 -6.22
CA GLN A 43 10.35 9.20 -6.90
C GLN A 43 11.47 8.27 -6.42
N GLU A 44 11.53 7.99 -5.12
CA GLU A 44 12.69 7.34 -4.51
C GLU A 44 12.49 5.83 -4.23
N ASP A 45 11.25 5.40 -3.96
CA ASP A 45 11.00 4.07 -3.40
C ASP A 45 10.00 3.21 -4.19
N ALA A 46 8.97 3.83 -4.76
CA ALA A 46 7.80 3.11 -5.25
C ALA A 46 8.13 2.08 -6.33
N GLU A 47 9.02 2.42 -7.27
CA GLU A 47 9.45 1.50 -8.33
C GLU A 47 10.31 0.37 -7.79
N ARG A 48 11.31 0.69 -6.96
CA ARG A 48 12.20 -0.30 -6.33
C ARG A 48 11.40 -1.34 -5.53
N LEU A 49 10.47 -0.88 -4.69
CA LEU A 49 9.63 -1.76 -3.87
C LEU A 49 8.65 -2.59 -4.72
N ARG A 50 8.14 -2.03 -5.82
CA ARG A 50 7.29 -2.77 -6.76
C ARG A 50 8.07 -3.90 -7.42
N LEU A 51 9.27 -3.63 -7.91
CA LEU A 51 10.15 -4.64 -8.53
C LEU A 51 10.55 -5.73 -7.53
N GLU A 52 10.84 -5.36 -6.29
CA GLU A 52 11.14 -6.31 -5.22
C GLU A 52 9.95 -7.23 -4.93
N ALA A 53 8.74 -6.69 -4.84
CA ALA A 53 7.54 -7.49 -4.65
C ALA A 53 7.28 -8.45 -5.83
N MET A 54 7.45 -7.98 -7.07
CA MET A 54 7.35 -8.82 -8.26
C MET A 54 8.41 -9.93 -8.28
N LYS A 55 9.63 -9.66 -7.83
CA LYS A 55 10.69 -10.67 -7.72
C LYS A 55 10.36 -11.75 -6.69
N LEU A 56 9.72 -11.37 -5.58
CA LEU A 56 9.41 -12.30 -4.48
C LEU A 56 8.13 -13.11 -4.73
N PHE A 57 7.12 -12.51 -5.37
CA PHE A 57 5.77 -13.08 -5.44
C PHE A 57 5.21 -13.21 -6.86
N ALA A 58 5.91 -12.71 -7.88
CA ALA A 58 5.56 -12.84 -9.30
C ALA A 58 4.06 -12.58 -9.57
N ASP A 59 3.36 -13.57 -10.10
CA ASP A 59 1.95 -13.59 -10.50
C ASP A 59 1.00 -14.05 -9.39
N LYS A 60 1.49 -14.26 -8.17
CA LYS A 60 0.68 -14.75 -7.03
C LYS A 60 -0.15 -13.68 -6.35
N PHE A 61 -0.06 -12.42 -6.82
CA PHE A 61 -0.86 -11.34 -6.27
C PHE A 61 -1.14 -10.26 -7.33
N VAL A 62 -2.20 -9.51 -7.08
CA VAL A 62 -2.51 -8.27 -7.79
C VAL A 62 -2.61 -7.16 -6.75
N ALA A 63 -2.03 -6.00 -7.05
CA ALA A 63 -2.09 -4.84 -6.18
C ALA A 63 -2.29 -3.56 -6.99
N PHE A 64 -3.12 -2.68 -6.48
CA PHE A 64 -3.29 -1.30 -6.95
C PHE A 64 -3.21 -0.34 -5.77
N ARG A 65 -2.99 0.94 -6.05
CA ARG A 65 -2.82 1.97 -5.04
C ARG A 65 -3.73 3.14 -5.37
N THR A 66 -4.37 3.68 -4.36
CA THR A 66 -5.26 4.84 -4.46
C THR A 66 -4.79 5.88 -3.43
N GLU A 67 -4.70 7.13 -3.84
CA GLU A 67 -4.44 8.24 -2.93
C GLU A 67 -5.74 8.63 -2.22
N LEU A 68 -5.67 8.78 -0.90
CA LEU A 68 -6.80 9.14 -0.06
C LEU A 68 -6.41 10.30 0.83
N GLU A 69 -7.33 11.25 1.01
CA GLU A 69 -7.22 12.31 2.00
C GLU A 69 -8.04 11.93 3.23
N ILE A 70 -7.45 12.09 4.42
CA ILE A 70 -8.17 11.90 5.68
C ILE A 70 -9.02 13.14 5.93
N ILE A 71 -10.33 12.99 5.79
CA ILE A 71 -11.30 14.04 6.14
C ILE A 71 -11.63 14.00 7.65
N SER A 72 -11.65 12.81 8.26
CA SER A 72 -11.86 12.62 9.70
C SER A 72 -11.35 11.25 10.15
N GLU A 73 -10.75 11.21 11.34
CA GLU A 73 -10.35 10.00 12.05
C GLU A 73 -10.62 10.23 13.55
N HIS A 74 -11.19 9.25 14.25
CA HIS A 74 -11.65 9.36 15.64
C HIS A 74 -11.32 8.10 16.45
#